data_AF-A0A372DTI8-F1
#
_entry.id   AF-A0A372DTI8-F1
#
_cell.length_a   1.000
_cell.length_b   1.000
_cell.length_c   1.000
_cell.angle_alpha   90.00
_cell.angle_beta   90.00
_cell.angle_gamma   90.00
#
_symmetry.space_group_name_H-M   'P 1'
#
loop_
_entity.id
_entity.type
_entity.pdbx_description
1 polymer ?
#
loop_
_entity_poly.entity_id
_entity_poly.type
_entity_poly.pdbx_seq_one_letter_code
_entity_poly.pdbx_strand_id
1 'polypeptide(L)'
;MHLDKKSSDEIREVIIEAIDVLKFRNENPFRDEKSGVDQLIPYLYQPKQELSGYLDELKVFLETEKPAKIEKQQAGYLLEKILLLAFMGLEGYSEIKSYQSASHQHDLLISGENTNKAWKTVCEALCLRDSQKNQFYRGILCEAKAIEGSVSVNTFSRLCHIINMEFQDTVGLGVFFTIKGATGFPKRGDTRNRCVRDARLCQIIHYARSGKKVIVLDKDDIFELNQSGALIKILIRKIKEIEELTGLPTTSIDNVIDVDLPEHLKDLYND
;
A
#
# COMPACT_ATOMS: atom_id res chain seq x y z
N MET A 1 -15.25 23.17 23.39
CA MET A 1 -14.09 22.71 24.15
C MET A 1 -12.96 22.48 23.15
N HIS A 2 -12.15 23.51 22.90
CA HIS A 2 -11.04 23.46 21.95
C HIS A 2 -9.91 22.66 22.59
N LEU A 3 -9.68 21.43 22.15
CA LEU A 3 -8.39 20.80 22.34
C LEU A 3 -7.41 21.57 21.43
N ASP A 4 -6.45 22.22 22.08
CA ASP A 4 -5.47 23.11 21.47
C ASP A 4 -4.65 22.35 20.42
N LYS A 5 -4.68 22.80 19.15
CA LYS A 5 -3.84 22.23 18.06
C LYS A 5 -2.37 22.12 18.47
N LYS A 6 -1.90 23.06 19.28
CA LYS A 6 -0.54 23.12 19.83
C LYS A 6 -0.15 21.88 20.65
N SER A 7 -1.09 21.33 21.42
CA SER A 7 -0.86 20.12 22.23
C SER A 7 -0.75 18.85 21.38
N SER A 8 -1.45 18.79 20.24
CA SER A 8 -1.36 17.65 19.33
C SER A 8 -0.02 17.59 18.60
N ASP A 9 0.53 18.75 18.22
CA ASP A 9 1.82 18.83 17.52
C ASP A 9 2.99 18.52 18.46
N GLU A 10 2.94 18.96 19.72
CA GLU A 10 3.93 18.60 20.75
C GLU A 10 3.91 17.09 21.06
N ILE A 11 2.73 16.48 21.18
CA ILE A 11 2.62 15.01 21.36
C ILE A 11 3.18 14.27 20.15
N ARG A 12 2.97 14.79 18.92
CA ARG A 12 3.52 14.22 17.69
C ARG A 12 5.05 14.29 17.66
N GLU A 13 5.65 15.41 18.01
CA GLU A 13 7.11 15.56 18.08
C GLU A 13 7.71 14.61 19.13
N VAL A 14 7.09 14.50 20.30
CA VAL A 14 7.52 13.55 21.36
C VAL A 14 7.42 12.10 20.88
N ILE A 15 6.36 11.75 20.15
CA ILE A 15 6.24 10.41 19.53
C ILE A 15 7.38 10.21 18.54
N ILE A 16 7.65 11.17 17.64
CA ILE A 16 8.72 11.11 16.64
C ILE A 16 10.10 11.00 17.30
N GLU A 17 10.35 11.67 18.41
CA GLU A 17 11.59 11.53 19.18
C GLU A 17 11.67 10.15 19.86
N ALA A 18 10.56 9.62 20.37
CA ALA A 18 10.50 8.25 20.87
C ALA A 18 10.76 7.20 19.77
N ILE A 19 10.44 7.49 18.49
CA ILE A 19 10.80 6.64 17.34
C ILE A 19 12.32 6.44 17.28
N ASP A 20 13.11 7.51 17.46
CA ASP A 20 14.56 7.42 17.40
C ASP A 20 15.10 6.54 18.54
N VAL A 21 14.55 6.69 19.76
CA VAL A 21 14.93 5.88 20.93
C VAL A 21 14.60 4.39 20.73
N LEU A 22 13.45 4.08 20.14
CA LEU A 22 13.04 2.70 19.87
C LEU A 22 13.86 2.05 18.75
N LYS A 23 14.27 2.80 17.72
CA LYS A 23 15.15 2.30 16.66
C LYS A 23 16.56 1.99 17.17
N PHE A 24 17.13 2.82 18.04
CA PHE A 24 18.46 2.58 18.63
C PHE A 24 18.52 1.38 19.58
N ARG A 25 17.40 1.01 20.23
CA ARG A 25 17.35 -0.18 21.09
C ARG A 25 17.30 -1.51 20.32
N ASN A 26 17.02 -1.48 19.02
CA ASN A 26 16.80 -2.66 18.19
C ASN A 26 18.04 -3.14 17.41
N GLU A 27 19.26 -2.76 17.80
CA GLU A 27 20.52 -3.23 17.17
C GLU A 27 20.84 -4.72 17.41
N ASN A 28 19.91 -5.52 17.94
CA ASN A 28 20.08 -6.96 18.10
C ASN A 28 19.19 -7.71 17.08
N PRO A 29 19.76 -8.25 15.99
CA PRO A 29 18.99 -8.76 14.84
C PRO A 29 18.29 -10.12 15.07
N PHE A 30 18.23 -10.61 16.32
CA PHE A 30 17.71 -11.94 16.67
C PHE A 30 16.61 -11.95 17.74
N ARG A 31 15.89 -10.84 17.95
CA ARG A 31 14.67 -10.86 18.78
C ARG A 31 13.40 -10.69 17.95
N ASP A 32 12.62 -11.77 17.94
CA ASP A 32 11.17 -11.78 17.74
C ASP A 32 10.49 -10.81 18.71
N GLU A 33 10.40 -9.53 18.34
CA GLU A 33 9.48 -8.58 18.96
C GLU A 33 8.96 -7.69 17.83
N LYS A 34 7.63 -7.67 17.64
CA LYS A 34 6.89 -6.70 16.81
C LYS A 34 7.67 -5.40 16.77
N SER A 35 8.30 -5.13 15.62
CA SER A 35 9.33 -4.11 15.50
C SER A 35 8.81 -2.80 16.10
N GLY A 36 9.64 -1.97 16.71
CA GLY A 36 9.18 -0.66 17.23
C GLY A 36 8.40 0.17 16.19
N VAL A 37 8.61 -0.12 14.90
CA VAL A 37 7.83 0.38 13.75
C VAL A 37 6.35 -0.01 13.81
N ASP A 38 5.99 -1.24 14.20
CA ASP A 38 4.60 -1.72 14.26
C ASP A 38 3.75 -0.92 15.26
N GLN A 39 4.36 -0.50 16.38
CA GLN A 39 3.71 0.35 17.39
C GLN A 39 3.46 1.77 16.87
N LEU A 40 4.22 2.21 15.86
CA LEU A 40 4.14 3.54 15.28
C LEU A 40 3.19 3.62 14.09
N ILE A 41 2.84 2.48 13.48
CA ILE A 41 1.95 2.41 12.32
C ILE A 41 0.66 3.23 12.51
N PRO A 42 -0.05 3.17 13.66
CA PRO A 42 -1.25 3.98 13.84
C PRO A 42 -1.01 5.49 13.72
N TYR A 43 0.19 5.97 14.06
CA TYR A 43 0.52 7.40 14.01
C TYR A 43 1.03 7.85 12.64
N LEU A 44 1.55 6.94 11.84
CA LEU A 44 2.07 7.23 10.50
C LEU A 44 0.97 7.31 9.43
N TYR A 45 -0.26 6.86 9.75
CA TYR A 45 -1.43 6.99 8.89
C TYR A 45 -2.68 7.33 9.70
N GLN A 46 -3.28 8.48 9.39
CA GLN A 46 -4.58 8.91 9.93
C GLN A 46 -5.55 9.19 8.78
N PRO A 47 -6.66 8.44 8.66
CA PRO A 47 -7.61 8.65 7.58
C PRO A 47 -8.19 10.06 7.65
N LYS A 48 -8.36 10.69 6.49
CA LYS A 48 -9.09 11.97 6.40
C LYS A 48 -10.55 11.74 6.74
N GLN A 49 -11.16 12.69 7.45
CA GLN A 49 -12.54 12.57 7.93
C GLN A 49 -13.53 12.33 6.78
N GLU A 50 -13.27 12.93 5.61
CA GLU A 50 -14.07 12.82 4.41
C GLU A 50 -14.00 11.44 3.75
N LEU A 51 -12.99 10.63 4.06
CA LEU A 51 -12.78 9.32 3.44
C LEU A 51 -13.96 8.38 3.68
N SER A 52 -14.54 8.38 4.88
CA SER A 52 -15.66 7.51 5.21
C SER A 52 -16.88 7.76 4.32
N GLY A 53 -17.19 9.03 4.04
CA GLY A 53 -18.31 9.40 3.18
C GLY A 53 -18.15 8.90 1.75
N TYR A 54 -16.94 9.00 1.19
CA TYR A 54 -16.66 8.48 -0.15
C TYR A 54 -16.63 6.95 -0.21
N LEU A 55 -16.21 6.27 0.87
CA LEU A 55 -16.33 4.82 0.96
C LEU A 55 -17.82 4.39 0.98
N ASP A 56 -18.68 5.11 1.69
CA ASP A 56 -20.12 4.85 1.68
C ASP A 56 -20.73 5.06 0.29
N GLU A 57 -20.37 6.14 -0.41
CA GLU A 57 -20.76 6.36 -1.82
C GLU A 57 -20.30 5.22 -2.73
N LEU A 58 -19.07 4.72 -2.53
CA LEU A 58 -18.54 3.62 -3.33
C LEU A 58 -19.33 2.34 -3.06
N LYS A 59 -19.71 2.08 -1.81
CA LYS A 59 -20.53 0.93 -1.45
C LYS A 59 -21.88 0.97 -2.17
N VAL A 60 -22.54 2.13 -2.17
CA VAL A 60 -23.81 2.32 -2.91
C VAL A 60 -23.62 2.05 -4.40
N PHE A 61 -22.56 2.59 -5.01
CA PHE A 61 -22.28 2.34 -6.43
C PHE A 61 -22.07 0.85 -6.73
N LEU A 62 -21.40 0.10 -5.85
CA LEU A 62 -21.15 -1.34 -6.03
C LEU A 62 -22.41 -2.19 -5.91
N GLU A 63 -23.49 -1.65 -5.34
CA GLU A 63 -24.81 -2.28 -5.24
C GLU A 63 -25.71 -1.97 -6.46
N THR A 64 -25.35 -0.97 -7.27
CA THR A 64 -26.11 -0.60 -8.48
C THR A 64 -25.99 -1.67 -9.57
N GLU A 65 -27.13 -2.25 -9.96
CA GLU A 65 -27.18 -3.19 -11.08
C GLU A 65 -27.03 -2.47 -12.43
N LYS A 66 -26.05 -2.89 -13.24
CA LYS A 66 -25.80 -2.39 -14.61
C LYS A 66 -25.69 -0.86 -14.72
N PRO A 67 -24.67 -0.24 -14.08
CA PRO A 67 -24.50 1.21 -14.12
C PRO A 67 -24.35 1.74 -15.55
N ALA A 68 -24.99 2.86 -15.82
CA ALA A 68 -24.87 3.62 -17.06
C ALA A 68 -23.43 4.14 -17.26
N LYS A 69 -23.10 4.54 -18.49
CA LYS A 69 -21.75 5.05 -18.81
C LYS A 69 -21.31 6.20 -17.91
N ILE A 70 -22.22 7.12 -17.59
CA ILE A 70 -21.92 8.28 -16.74
C ILE A 70 -21.65 7.88 -15.29
N GLU A 71 -22.38 6.88 -14.77
CA GLU A 71 -22.19 6.35 -13.42
C GLU A 71 -20.86 5.59 -13.33
N LYS A 72 -20.49 4.82 -14.36
CA LYS A 72 -19.17 4.19 -14.47
C LYS A 72 -18.03 5.22 -14.45
N GLN A 73 -18.21 6.35 -15.13
CA GLN A 73 -17.22 7.43 -15.12
C GLN A 73 -17.13 8.09 -13.73
N GLN A 74 -18.28 8.33 -13.09
CA GLN A 74 -18.33 8.85 -11.72
C GLN A 74 -17.66 7.91 -10.72
N ALA A 75 -17.78 6.59 -10.88
CA ALA A 75 -17.06 5.63 -10.06
C ALA A 75 -15.55 5.71 -10.23
N GLY A 76 -15.06 6.02 -11.44
CA GLY A 76 -13.65 6.34 -11.68
C GLY A 76 -13.19 7.53 -10.85
N TYR A 77 -13.91 8.65 -10.94
CA TYR A 77 -13.60 9.86 -10.14
C TYR A 77 -13.73 9.64 -8.64
N LEU A 78 -14.70 8.84 -8.21
CA LEU A 78 -14.87 8.48 -6.81
C LEU A 78 -13.67 7.69 -6.30
N LEU A 79 -13.18 6.71 -7.07
CA LEU A 79 -12.01 5.92 -6.70
C LEU A 79 -10.73 6.77 -6.67
N GLU A 80 -10.57 7.73 -7.58
CA GLU A 80 -9.47 8.70 -7.56
C GLU A 80 -9.50 9.59 -6.30
N LYS A 81 -10.68 10.05 -5.87
CA LYS A 81 -10.85 10.81 -4.63
C LYS A 81 -10.49 9.98 -3.39
N ILE A 82 -10.95 8.73 -3.34
CA ILE A 82 -10.61 7.79 -2.26
C ILE A 82 -9.10 7.58 -2.22
N LEU A 83 -8.47 7.34 -3.37
CA LEU A 83 -7.01 7.19 -3.50
C LEU A 83 -6.29 8.43 -2.95
N LEU A 84 -6.69 9.63 -3.37
CA LEU A 84 -6.09 10.88 -2.89
C LEU A 84 -6.21 11.02 -1.37
N LEU A 85 -7.41 10.85 -0.82
CA LEU A 85 -7.66 11.01 0.62
C LEU A 85 -6.93 9.95 1.45
N ALA A 86 -6.84 8.71 0.95
CA ALA A 86 -6.08 7.66 1.59
C ALA A 86 -4.60 8.06 1.69
N PHE A 87 -3.98 8.55 0.62
CA PHE A 87 -2.57 8.93 0.68
C PHE A 87 -2.31 10.26 1.39
N MET A 88 -3.25 11.21 1.38
CA MET A 88 -3.18 12.43 2.20
C MET A 88 -3.20 12.13 3.70
N GLY A 89 -3.63 10.94 4.11
CA GLY A 89 -3.58 10.49 5.50
C GLY A 89 -2.20 10.04 5.98
N LEU A 90 -1.22 9.87 5.07
CA LEU A 90 0.16 9.55 5.46
C LEU A 90 0.83 10.75 6.12
N GLU A 91 1.65 10.50 7.13
CA GLU A 91 2.47 11.53 7.76
C GLU A 91 3.83 11.69 7.05
N GLY A 92 4.30 12.93 6.99
CA GLY A 92 5.66 13.27 6.54
C GLY A 92 5.88 13.40 5.04
N TYR A 93 4.90 13.12 4.18
CA TYR A 93 5.03 13.44 2.75
C TYR A 93 5.25 14.96 2.56
N SER A 94 6.04 15.34 1.56
CA SER A 94 6.28 16.74 1.22
C SER A 94 5.50 17.19 -0.01
N GLU A 95 5.13 16.26 -0.89
CA GLU A 95 4.45 16.57 -2.14
C GLU A 95 3.44 15.48 -2.53
N ILE A 96 2.27 15.92 -3.01
CA ILE A 96 1.27 15.09 -3.68
C ILE A 96 0.92 15.77 -5.01
N LYS A 97 1.18 15.07 -6.12
CA LYS A 97 0.83 15.51 -7.48
C LYS A 97 -0.27 14.62 -8.03
N SER A 98 -1.42 15.20 -8.33
CA SER A 98 -2.51 14.53 -9.06
C SER A 98 -2.50 14.97 -10.52
N TYR A 99 -2.73 14.02 -11.41
CA TYR A 99 -2.70 14.24 -12.85
C TYR A 99 -4.07 13.90 -13.43
N GLN A 100 -4.84 14.93 -13.83
CA GLN A 100 -6.24 14.80 -14.23
C GLN A 100 -6.46 14.88 -15.76
N SER A 101 -5.42 14.84 -16.59
CA SER A 101 -5.60 14.94 -18.05
C SER A 101 -5.69 13.55 -18.71
N ALA A 102 -6.45 13.47 -19.80
CA ALA A 102 -6.60 12.25 -20.62
C ALA A 102 -5.27 11.69 -21.19
N SER A 103 -4.16 12.45 -21.11
CA SER A 103 -2.84 12.05 -21.58
C SER A 103 -1.90 11.54 -20.47
N HIS A 104 -2.25 11.76 -19.20
CA HIS A 104 -1.39 11.30 -18.11
C HIS A 104 -1.58 9.82 -17.86
N GLN A 105 -0.45 9.16 -17.61
CA GLN A 105 -0.37 7.72 -17.54
C GLN A 105 -0.47 7.17 -16.10
N HIS A 106 -0.63 8.04 -15.11
CA HIS A 106 -0.81 7.69 -13.70
C HIS A 106 -1.62 8.78 -13.03
N ASP A 107 -2.28 8.49 -11.92
CA ASP A 107 -3.28 9.39 -11.35
C ASP A 107 -2.72 10.22 -10.18
N LEU A 108 -1.77 9.64 -9.44
CA LEU A 108 -1.19 10.25 -8.23
C LEU A 108 0.28 9.88 -8.05
N LEU A 109 1.11 10.86 -7.71
CA LEU A 109 2.47 10.68 -7.21
C LEU A 109 2.56 11.29 -5.82
N ILE A 110 2.99 10.51 -4.85
CA ILE A 110 3.27 10.95 -3.48
C ILE A 110 4.77 10.88 -3.26
N SER A 111 5.36 11.95 -2.75
CA SER A 111 6.77 11.94 -2.38
C SER A 111 7.07 12.68 -1.09
N GLY A 112 8.15 12.28 -0.44
CA GLY A 112 8.68 12.93 0.75
C GLY A 112 10.20 12.99 0.74
N GLU A 113 10.74 13.80 1.64
CA GLU A 113 12.19 13.95 1.79
C GLU A 113 12.76 12.94 2.78
N ASN A 114 13.97 12.43 2.51
CA ASN A 114 14.65 11.50 3.43
C ASN A 114 15.06 12.15 4.77
N THR A 115 15.05 13.48 4.83
CA THR A 115 15.30 14.31 6.03
C THR A 115 14.08 14.33 6.95
N ASN A 116 12.86 14.08 6.44
CA ASN A 116 11.66 14.00 7.25
C ASN A 116 11.59 12.63 7.95
N LYS A 117 11.65 12.61 9.28
CA LYS A 117 11.68 11.37 10.08
C LYS A 117 10.42 10.52 9.92
N ALA A 118 9.24 11.13 9.82
CA ALA A 118 7.99 10.40 9.63
C ALA A 118 7.98 9.71 8.26
N TRP A 119 8.33 10.43 7.20
CA TRP A 119 8.41 9.86 5.85
C TRP A 119 9.46 8.76 5.74
N LYS A 120 10.66 9.00 6.30
CA LYS A 120 11.70 7.99 6.36
C LYS A 120 11.21 6.72 7.06
N THR A 121 10.44 6.85 8.14
CA THR A 121 9.84 5.72 8.86
C THR A 121 8.79 5.00 8.00
N VAL A 122 7.97 5.71 7.23
CA VAL A 122 7.07 5.10 6.23
C VAL A 122 7.87 4.32 5.19
N CYS A 123 8.91 4.89 4.60
CA CYS A 123 9.76 4.21 3.62
C CYS A 123 10.48 2.99 4.20
N GLU A 124 10.90 3.06 5.46
CA GLU A 124 11.50 1.94 6.21
C GLU A 124 10.50 0.82 6.45
N ALA A 125 9.31 1.15 6.96
CA ALA A 125 8.23 0.19 7.21
C ALA A 125 7.83 -0.56 5.93
N LEU A 126 7.82 0.15 4.80
CA LEU A 126 7.49 -0.41 3.48
C LEU A 126 8.70 -1.02 2.74
N CYS A 127 9.88 -1.03 3.37
CA CYS A 127 11.13 -1.53 2.79
C CYS A 127 11.44 -0.94 1.40
N LEU A 128 11.22 0.37 1.20
CA LEU A 128 11.41 1.06 -0.08
C LEU A 128 12.87 1.47 -0.28
N ARG A 129 13.81 0.52 -0.17
CA ARG A 129 15.25 0.76 -0.29
C ARG A 129 15.77 0.36 -1.67
N ASP A 130 16.55 1.24 -2.28
CA ASP A 130 17.43 0.92 -3.40
C ASP A 130 18.67 0.19 -2.86
N SER A 131 18.78 -1.09 -3.18
CA SER A 131 19.88 -1.94 -2.71
C SER A 131 21.23 -1.59 -3.33
N GLN A 132 21.25 -0.95 -4.50
CA GLN A 132 22.49 -0.57 -5.19
C GLN A 132 23.05 0.74 -4.64
N LYS A 133 22.16 1.70 -4.36
CA LYS A 133 22.55 3.04 -3.88
C LYS A 133 22.58 3.15 -2.36
N ASN A 134 22.09 2.13 -1.66
CA ASN A 134 21.90 2.13 -0.21
C ASN A 134 21.09 3.36 0.28
N GLN A 135 20.06 3.73 -0.47
CA GLN A 135 19.19 4.88 -0.20
C GLN A 135 17.72 4.47 -0.28
N PHE A 136 16.85 5.18 0.45
CA PHE A 136 15.41 5.00 0.29
C PHE A 136 14.90 5.71 -0.94
N TYR A 137 14.06 5.01 -1.71
CA TYR A 137 13.17 5.64 -2.66
C TYR A 137 12.23 6.60 -1.93
N ARG A 138 11.84 7.66 -2.63
CA ARG A 138 11.09 8.78 -2.07
C ARG A 138 9.67 8.88 -2.57
N GLY A 139 9.31 8.09 -3.57
CA GLY A 139 8.06 8.19 -4.30
C GLY A 139 7.22 6.92 -4.22
N ILE A 140 5.90 7.14 -4.13
CA ILE A 140 4.86 6.13 -4.33
C ILE A 140 4.01 6.62 -5.51
N LEU A 141 3.90 5.80 -6.54
CA LEU A 141 3.14 6.10 -7.75
C LEU A 141 1.84 5.27 -7.75
N CYS A 142 0.70 5.93 -7.92
CA CYS A 142 -0.60 5.28 -7.82
C CYS A 142 -1.44 5.44 -9.08
N GLU A 143 -2.27 4.43 -9.34
CA GLU A 143 -3.24 4.41 -10.42
C GLU A 143 -4.58 3.81 -9.93
N ALA A 144 -5.67 4.52 -10.15
CA ALA A 144 -7.03 4.12 -9.84
C ALA A 144 -7.73 3.60 -11.11
N LYS A 145 -8.36 2.43 -11.00
CA LYS A 145 -9.16 1.82 -12.08
C LYS A 145 -10.45 1.21 -11.56
N ALA A 146 -11.55 1.96 -11.74
CA ALA A 146 -12.92 1.48 -11.57
C ALA A 146 -13.43 0.86 -12.88
N ILE A 147 -13.01 -0.38 -13.15
CA ILE A 147 -13.39 -1.14 -14.35
C ILE A 147 -14.25 -2.36 -13.97
N GLU A 148 -15.08 -2.85 -14.90
CA GLU A 148 -15.98 -3.99 -14.65
C GLU A 148 -15.23 -5.32 -14.40
N GLY A 149 -14.03 -5.46 -14.96
CA GLY A 149 -13.17 -6.63 -14.81
C GLY A 149 -11.93 -6.34 -13.96
N SER A 150 -11.01 -7.31 -13.92
CA SER A 150 -9.71 -7.12 -13.27
C SER A 150 -8.75 -6.32 -14.16
N VAL A 151 -7.80 -5.60 -13.55
CA VAL A 151 -6.72 -4.90 -14.25
C VAL A 151 -5.95 -5.87 -15.13
N SER A 152 -5.87 -5.56 -16.42
CA SER A 152 -5.19 -6.38 -17.43
C SER A 152 -3.66 -6.30 -17.29
N VAL A 153 -2.95 -7.29 -17.83
CA VAL A 153 -1.49 -7.27 -17.90
C VAL A 153 -0.94 -6.03 -18.62
N ASN A 154 -1.62 -5.56 -19.68
CA ASN A 154 -1.18 -4.38 -20.44
C ASN A 154 -1.26 -3.10 -19.60
N THR A 155 -2.34 -2.94 -18.85
CA THR A 155 -2.50 -1.81 -17.91
C THR A 155 -1.47 -1.89 -16.79
N PHE A 156 -1.27 -3.09 -16.22
CA PHE A 156 -0.31 -3.31 -15.15
C PHE A 156 1.14 -3.06 -15.60
N SER A 157 1.52 -3.58 -16.78
CA SER A 157 2.86 -3.40 -17.34
C SER A 157 3.17 -1.95 -17.66
N ARG A 158 2.15 -1.14 -17.95
CA ARG A 158 2.31 0.28 -18.24
C ARG A 158 2.76 1.04 -16.99
N LEU A 159 2.15 0.81 -15.83
CA LEU A 159 2.63 1.39 -14.57
C LEU A 159 4.06 0.94 -14.24
N CYS A 160 4.35 -0.35 -14.43
CA CYS A 160 5.70 -0.90 -14.26
C CYS A 160 6.73 -0.20 -15.16
N HIS A 161 6.35 0.13 -16.40
CA HIS A 161 7.21 0.82 -17.36
C HIS A 161 7.48 2.26 -16.91
N ILE A 162 6.45 3.01 -16.51
CA ILE A 162 6.58 4.39 -16.02
C ILE A 162 7.54 4.46 -14.82
N ILE A 163 7.40 3.54 -13.86
CA ILE A 163 8.29 3.46 -12.69
C ILE A 163 9.75 3.23 -13.09
N ASN A 164 10.01 2.45 -14.13
CA ASN A 164 11.37 2.11 -14.56
C ASN A 164 11.98 3.12 -15.52
N MET A 165 11.17 3.87 -16.27
CA MET A 165 11.66 4.79 -17.30
C MET A 165 11.60 6.25 -16.85
N GLU A 166 10.51 6.67 -16.22
CA GLU A 166 10.26 8.08 -15.87
C GLU A 166 10.66 8.37 -14.41
N PHE A 167 10.40 7.42 -13.51
CA PHE A 167 10.66 7.58 -12.07
C PHE A 167 11.71 6.61 -11.53
N GLN A 168 12.70 6.29 -12.36
CA GLN A 168 13.67 5.22 -12.08
C GLN A 168 14.38 5.40 -10.72
N ASP A 169 14.74 6.64 -10.39
CA ASP A 169 15.55 6.93 -9.21
C ASP A 169 14.73 7.38 -8.00
N THR A 170 13.44 7.65 -8.17
CA THR A 170 12.62 8.30 -7.15
C THR A 170 11.53 7.39 -6.60
N VAL A 171 10.88 6.58 -7.45
CA VAL A 171 9.75 5.73 -7.04
C VAL A 171 10.19 4.30 -6.74
N GLY A 172 9.82 3.82 -5.54
CA GLY A 172 10.08 2.45 -5.09
C GLY A 172 8.83 1.57 -5.00
N LEU A 173 7.64 2.19 -5.06
CA LEU A 173 6.36 1.52 -4.92
C LEU A 173 5.35 2.03 -5.95
N GLY A 174 4.79 1.12 -6.72
CA GLY A 174 3.59 1.31 -7.52
C GLY A 174 2.37 0.75 -6.79
N VAL A 175 1.22 1.43 -6.89
CA VAL A 175 -0.02 0.98 -6.23
C VAL A 175 -1.20 1.11 -7.18
N PHE A 176 -1.87 0.00 -7.46
CA PHE A 176 -3.16 0.01 -8.14
C PHE A 176 -4.30 0.02 -7.13
N PHE A 177 -5.20 1.00 -7.23
CA PHE A 177 -6.52 0.98 -6.59
C PHE A 177 -7.54 0.44 -7.60
N THR A 178 -8.20 -0.66 -7.29
CA THR A 178 -9.20 -1.24 -8.21
C THR A 178 -10.23 -2.06 -7.46
N ILE A 179 -11.43 -2.21 -8.01
CA ILE A 179 -12.51 -2.95 -7.34
C ILE A 179 -12.33 -4.47 -7.48
N LYS A 180 -11.86 -4.95 -8.63
CA LYS A 180 -11.85 -6.39 -8.97
C LYS A 180 -10.45 -7.01 -8.98
N GLY A 181 -9.46 -6.33 -8.39
CA GLY A 181 -8.06 -6.74 -8.41
C GLY A 181 -7.44 -6.74 -9.81
N ALA A 182 -6.36 -7.49 -10.00
CA ALA A 182 -5.67 -7.66 -11.28
C ALA A 182 -5.62 -9.13 -11.71
N THR A 183 -5.38 -9.41 -12.99
CA THR A 183 -5.40 -10.78 -13.52
C THR A 183 -4.29 -11.66 -12.91
N GLY A 184 -4.63 -12.91 -12.59
CA GLY A 184 -3.75 -13.92 -11.98
C GLY A 184 -3.32 -13.66 -10.54
N PHE A 185 -3.85 -12.61 -9.89
CA PHE A 185 -3.71 -12.45 -8.45
C PHE A 185 -4.62 -13.45 -7.73
N PRO A 186 -4.13 -14.10 -6.66
CA PRO A 186 -4.88 -15.14 -5.96
C PRO A 186 -6.11 -14.55 -5.28
N LYS A 187 -7.27 -15.18 -5.50
CA LYS A 187 -8.51 -14.87 -4.76
C LYS A 187 -8.75 -15.92 -3.69
N ARG A 188 -9.49 -15.56 -2.64
CA ARG A 188 -9.87 -16.54 -1.59
C ARG A 188 -10.62 -17.71 -2.23
N GLY A 189 -10.08 -18.92 -2.07
CA GLY A 189 -10.65 -20.15 -2.62
C GLY A 189 -10.16 -20.55 -4.02
N ASP A 190 -9.30 -19.76 -4.69
CA ASP A 190 -8.74 -20.13 -5.99
C ASP A 190 -7.57 -21.14 -5.86
N THR A 191 -7.51 -22.09 -6.78
CA THR A 191 -6.29 -22.91 -7.02
C THR A 191 -5.17 -22.04 -7.60
N ARG A 192 -3.91 -22.33 -7.27
CA ARG A 192 -2.68 -21.62 -7.70
C ARG A 192 -2.39 -21.64 -9.23
N ASN A 193 -3.37 -21.82 -10.10
CA ASN A 193 -3.18 -21.85 -11.55
C ASN A 193 -2.95 -20.42 -12.08
N ARG A 194 -1.82 -20.21 -12.76
CA ARG A 194 -1.39 -18.90 -13.28
C ARG A 194 -1.21 -18.97 -14.80
N CYS A 195 -1.72 -17.99 -15.52
CA CYS A 195 -1.49 -17.82 -16.96
C CYS A 195 -0.28 -16.91 -17.21
N VAL A 196 0.46 -17.17 -18.29
CA VAL A 196 1.61 -16.35 -18.71
C VAL A 196 1.19 -14.89 -19.00
N ARG A 197 -0.08 -14.66 -19.36
CA ARG A 197 -0.63 -13.34 -19.67
C ARG A 197 -1.24 -12.63 -18.45
N ASP A 198 -0.94 -13.07 -17.24
CA ASP A 198 -1.48 -12.47 -16.03
C ASP A 198 -0.61 -11.30 -15.52
N ALA A 199 -1.28 -10.28 -14.99
CA ALA A 199 -0.63 -9.17 -14.31
C ALA A 199 0.27 -9.65 -13.17
N ARG A 200 -0.09 -10.76 -12.49
CA ARG A 200 0.73 -11.36 -11.44
C ARG A 200 2.10 -11.82 -11.93
N LEU A 201 2.20 -12.43 -13.11
CA LEU A 201 3.50 -12.83 -13.64
C LEU A 201 4.34 -11.59 -14.00
N CYS A 202 3.71 -10.57 -14.57
CA CYS A 202 4.35 -9.29 -14.85
C CYS A 202 4.90 -8.64 -13.58
N GLN A 203 4.15 -8.66 -12.48
CA GLN A 203 4.59 -8.16 -11.17
C GLN A 203 5.86 -8.87 -10.67
N ILE A 204 5.89 -10.20 -10.70
CA ILE A 204 7.03 -10.99 -10.24
C ILE A 204 8.26 -10.69 -11.11
N ILE A 205 8.11 -10.69 -12.44
CA ILE A 205 9.20 -10.38 -13.37
C ILE A 205 9.71 -8.95 -13.17
N HIS A 206 8.80 -7.99 -12.97
CA HIS A 206 9.17 -6.60 -12.70
C HIS A 206 10.01 -6.51 -11.42
N TYR A 207 9.51 -7.05 -10.31
CA TYR A 207 10.20 -7.02 -9.02
C TYR A 207 11.57 -7.70 -9.09
N ALA A 208 11.66 -8.89 -9.71
CA ALA A 208 12.93 -9.60 -9.87
C ALA A 208 13.98 -8.81 -10.68
N ARG A 209 13.53 -7.95 -11.62
CA ARG A 209 14.43 -7.16 -12.48
C ARG A 209 14.81 -5.80 -11.88
N SER A 210 13.87 -5.13 -11.21
CA SER A 210 14.05 -3.75 -10.74
C SER A 210 14.26 -3.63 -9.23
N GLY A 211 13.89 -4.65 -8.45
CA GLY A 211 13.78 -4.57 -6.99
C GLY A 211 12.60 -3.72 -6.50
N LYS A 212 11.81 -3.14 -7.41
CA LYS A 212 10.70 -2.24 -7.08
C LYS A 212 9.39 -2.99 -7.00
N LYS A 213 8.54 -2.59 -6.06
CA LYS A 213 7.26 -3.24 -5.80
C LYS A 213 6.15 -2.55 -6.58
N VAL A 214 5.24 -3.32 -7.16
CA VAL A 214 3.96 -2.81 -7.67
C VAL A 214 2.87 -3.69 -7.06
N ILE A 215 1.97 -3.13 -6.27
CA ILE A 215 0.92 -3.88 -5.56
C ILE A 215 -0.47 -3.52 -6.06
N VAL A 216 -1.46 -4.31 -5.67
CA VAL A 216 -2.87 -4.10 -5.97
C VAL A 216 -3.65 -4.08 -4.65
N LEU A 217 -4.39 -2.99 -4.44
CA LEU A 217 -5.41 -2.83 -3.41
C LEU A 217 -6.75 -3.06 -4.06
N ASP A 218 -7.39 -4.15 -3.69
CA ASP A 218 -8.72 -4.48 -4.19
C ASP A 218 -9.82 -3.85 -3.33
N LYS A 219 -11.09 -4.16 -3.66
CA LYS A 219 -12.25 -3.69 -2.91
C LYS A 219 -12.11 -3.88 -1.40
N ASP A 220 -11.70 -5.07 -0.95
CA ASP A 220 -11.69 -5.40 0.47
C ASP A 220 -10.60 -4.59 1.19
N ASP A 221 -9.44 -4.44 0.55
CA ASP A 221 -8.38 -3.57 1.05
C ASP A 221 -8.83 -2.09 1.13
N ILE A 222 -9.54 -1.60 0.11
CA ILE A 222 -10.01 -0.20 0.05
C ILE A 222 -10.96 0.13 1.20
N PHE A 223 -11.86 -0.79 1.54
CA PHE A 223 -12.81 -0.59 2.65
C PHE A 223 -12.15 -0.67 4.03
N GLU A 224 -10.95 -1.24 4.15
CA GLU A 224 -10.18 -1.26 5.41
C GLU A 224 -9.50 0.10 5.71
N LEU A 225 -9.42 1.02 4.74
CA LEU A 225 -8.64 2.27 4.85
C LEU A 225 -9.15 3.27 5.90
N ASN A 226 -10.39 3.15 6.38
CA ASN A 226 -10.95 4.12 7.32
C ASN A 226 -10.47 3.97 8.78
N GLN A 227 -9.38 3.22 9.01
CA GLN A 227 -8.83 2.98 10.34
C GLN A 227 -7.39 3.51 10.43
N SER A 228 -7.00 4.06 11.59
CA SER A 228 -5.63 4.52 11.83
C SER A 228 -4.62 3.39 11.59
N GLY A 229 -3.53 3.69 10.89
CA GLY A 229 -2.52 2.72 10.49
C GLY A 229 -2.92 1.74 9.37
N ALA A 230 -4.19 1.66 8.94
CA ALA A 230 -4.64 0.65 7.98
C ALA A 230 -3.88 0.67 6.67
N LEU A 231 -3.72 1.84 6.03
CA LEU A 231 -3.00 1.94 4.75
C LEU A 231 -1.61 1.30 4.86
N ILE A 232 -0.82 1.68 5.86
CA ILE A 232 0.54 1.15 6.04
C ILE A 232 0.51 -0.37 6.28
N LYS A 233 -0.38 -0.88 7.14
CA LYS A 233 -0.50 -2.32 7.39
C LYS A 233 -0.82 -3.09 6.10
N ILE A 234 -1.74 -2.59 5.29
CA ILE A 234 -2.11 -3.23 4.03
C ILE A 234 -0.94 -3.20 3.06
N LEU A 235 -0.25 -2.07 2.92
CA LEU A 235 0.92 -1.95 2.05
C LEU A 235 2.03 -2.94 2.47
N ILE A 236 2.36 -3.02 3.76
CA ILE A 236 3.32 -4.00 4.30
C ILE A 236 2.90 -5.42 3.92
N ARG A 237 1.64 -5.78 4.18
CA ARG A 237 1.09 -7.10 3.90
C ARG A 237 1.21 -7.47 2.42
N LYS A 238 0.89 -6.55 1.51
CA LYS A 238 0.98 -6.75 0.06
C LYS A 238 2.44 -6.82 -0.42
N ILE A 239 3.34 -6.04 0.18
CA ILE A 239 4.77 -6.06 -0.14
C ILE A 239 5.38 -7.39 0.31
N LYS A 240 5.12 -7.81 1.55
CA LYS A 240 5.60 -9.08 2.11
C LYS A 240 5.17 -10.27 1.24
N GLU A 241 3.92 -10.27 0.75
CA GLU A 241 3.43 -11.31 -0.16
C GLU A 241 4.25 -11.42 -1.47
N ILE A 242 4.72 -10.28 -2.02
CA ILE A 242 5.60 -10.27 -3.20
C ILE A 242 6.99 -10.79 -2.84
N GLU A 243 7.55 -10.35 -1.72
CA GLU A 243 8.90 -10.71 -1.28
C GLU A 243 9.02 -12.20 -0.95
N GLU A 244 7.97 -12.76 -0.34
CA GLU A 244 7.89 -14.19 0.00
C GLU A 244 7.35 -15.06 -1.16
N LEU A 245 6.85 -14.44 -2.23
CA LEU A 245 6.26 -15.08 -3.41
C LEU A 245 5.16 -16.11 -3.07
N THR A 246 4.47 -15.96 -1.94
CA THR A 246 3.56 -16.99 -1.40
C THR A 246 2.44 -17.34 -2.38
N GLY A 247 1.99 -16.36 -3.17
CA GLY A 247 0.93 -16.57 -4.13
C GLY A 247 -0.41 -16.84 -3.48
N LEU A 248 -0.58 -16.45 -2.22
CA LEU A 248 -1.80 -16.61 -1.45
C LEU A 248 -2.51 -15.26 -1.32
N PRO A 249 -3.84 -15.24 -1.19
CA PRO A 249 -4.56 -14.02 -0.89
C PRO A 249 -4.09 -13.47 0.46
N THR A 250 -3.88 -12.15 0.54
CA THR A 250 -3.54 -11.51 1.81
C THR A 250 -4.71 -11.54 2.77
N THR A 251 -4.48 -11.93 4.03
CA THR A 251 -5.52 -11.97 5.08
C THR A 251 -5.95 -10.55 5.47
N SER A 252 -7.17 -10.37 5.98
CA SER A 252 -7.65 -9.05 6.48
C SER A 252 -6.80 -8.54 7.65
N ILE A 253 -6.78 -7.22 7.91
CA ILE A 253 -6.01 -6.62 9.02
C ILE A 253 -6.38 -7.26 10.36
N ASP A 254 -7.66 -7.58 10.55
CA ASP A 254 -8.19 -8.16 11.79
C ASP A 254 -7.87 -9.66 11.94
N ASN A 255 -7.38 -10.30 10.88
CA ASN A 255 -7.14 -11.75 10.80
C ASN A 255 -5.67 -12.06 10.46
N VAL A 256 -4.72 -11.42 11.15
CA VAL A 256 -3.34 -11.93 11.16
C VAL A 256 -3.36 -13.25 11.91
N ILE A 257 -3.44 -14.35 11.16
CA ILE A 257 -3.27 -15.68 11.70
C ILE A 257 -1.78 -15.88 11.84
N ASP A 258 -1.28 -15.90 13.09
CA ASP A 258 0.01 -16.52 13.38
C ASP A 258 -0.10 -17.96 12.88
N VAL A 259 0.64 -18.27 11.83
CA VAL A 259 0.73 -19.64 11.35
C VAL A 259 1.65 -20.34 12.33
N ASP A 260 1.06 -21.08 13.26
CA ASP A 260 1.77 -22.08 14.07
C ASP A 260 2.70 -22.89 13.17
N LEU A 261 3.90 -23.24 13.67
CA LEU A 261 4.82 -24.16 12.99
C LEU A 261 4.02 -25.30 12.34
N PRO A 262 4.23 -25.61 11.05
CA PRO A 262 3.60 -26.77 10.41
C PRO A 262 3.73 -28.00 11.31
N GLU A 263 2.68 -28.83 11.43
CA GLU A 263 2.66 -29.94 12.41
C GLU A 263 3.92 -30.81 12.38
N HIS A 264 4.43 -31.11 11.18
CA HIS A 264 5.64 -31.91 11.00
C HIS A 264 6.96 -31.24 11.46
N LEU A 265 6.92 -29.97 11.85
CA LEU A 265 8.06 -29.21 12.37
C LEU A 265 7.91 -28.90 13.87
N LYS A 266 6.73 -29.10 14.47
CA LYS A 266 6.49 -28.85 15.91
C LYS A 266 7.40 -29.69 16.80
N ASP A 267 7.77 -30.88 16.34
CA ASP A 267 8.65 -31.81 17.07
C ASP A 267 10.10 -31.31 17.15
N LEU A 268 10.54 -30.46 16.22
CA LEU A 268 11.91 -29.92 16.19
C LEU A 268 12.11 -28.68 17.07
N TYR A 269 11.01 -28.08 17.56
CA TYR A 269 11.03 -26.84 18.34
C TYR A 269 10.81 -27.07 19.84
N ASN A 270 10.37 -28.26 20.23
CA ASN A 270 10.12 -28.64 21.62
C ASN A 270 11.24 -29.49 22.26
N ASP A 271 12.42 -29.54 21.62
CA ASP A 271 13.64 -30.16 22.17
C ASP A 271 14.61 -29.10 22.73
#